data_AF-A0A0J9EW14-F1
#
_entry.id   AF-A0A0J9EW14-F1
#
_cell.length_a   1.000
_cell.length_b   1.000
_cell.length_c   1.000
_cell.angle_alpha   90.00
_cell.angle_beta   90.00
_cell.angle_gamma   90.00
#
_symmetry.space_group_name_H-M   'P 1'
#
loop_
_entity.id
_entity.type
_entity.pdbx_description
1 polymer ?
#
loop_
_entity_poly.entity_id
_entity_poly.type
_entity_poly.pdbx_seq_one_letter_code
_entity_poly.pdbx_strand_id
1 'polypeptide(L)' 'MFTALKVRFYPNQEQQVQLSKEFGCARFVYNRFLAEWNKTYEETGKGLSYTKCANQLPALKKELP' A
#
# COMPACT_ATOMS: atom_id res chain seq x y z
N MET A 1 -10.09 30.50 12.72
CA MET A 1 -10.41 30.35 11.29
C MET A 1 -9.26 29.58 10.66
N PHE A 2 -9.47 28.36 10.18
CA PHE A 2 -8.41 27.57 9.55
C PHE A 2 -8.26 28.01 8.10
N THR A 3 -7.05 28.42 7.70
CA THR A 3 -6.71 28.73 6.32
C THR A 3 -6.35 27.43 5.61
N ALA A 4 -7.11 27.04 4.59
CA ALA A 4 -6.79 25.90 3.75
C ALA A 4 -6.07 26.37 2.48
N LEU A 5 -4.89 25.80 2.22
CA LEU A 5 -4.11 26.08 1.01
C LEU A 5 -4.44 25.01 -0.04
N LYS A 6 -4.99 25.43 -1.20
CA LYS A 6 -5.19 24.54 -2.34
C LYS A 6 -4.01 24.67 -3.29
N VAL A 7 -3.20 23.62 -3.37
CA VAL A 7 -2.06 23.54 -4.30
C VAL A 7 -2.35 22.52 -5.39
N ARG A 8 -1.95 22.82 -6.62
CA ARG A 8 -1.93 21.86 -7.71
C ARG A 8 -0.48 21.63 -8.14
N PHE A 9 -0.09 20.35 -8.15
CA PHE A 9 1.25 19.92 -8.53
C PHE A 9 1.24 19.41 -9.98
N TYR A 10 2.25 19.78 -10.78
CA TYR A 10 2.42 19.35 -12.16
C TYR A 10 3.78 18.65 -12.31
N PRO A 11 3.85 17.33 -12.13
CA PRO A 11 5.12 16.60 -12.15
C PRO A 11 5.73 16.54 -13.54
N ASN A 12 7.05 16.64 -13.61
CA ASN A 12 7.81 16.31 -14.82
C ASN A 12 7.82 14.78 -15.06
N GLN A 13 8.37 14.35 -16.19
CA GLN A 13 8.34 12.92 -16.58
C GLN A 13 9.01 12.01 -15.54
N GLU A 14 10.14 12.41 -14.98
CA GLU A 14 10.85 11.62 -13.98
C GLU A 14 10.02 11.49 -12.68
N GLN A 15 9.44 12.59 -12.22
CA GLN A 15 8.55 12.61 -11.06
C GLN A 15 7.31 11.75 -11.27
N GLN A 16 6.71 11.77 -12.47
CA GLN A 16 5.56 10.90 -12.79
C GLN A 16 5.92 9.42 -12.69
N VAL A 17 7.11 9.04 -13.17
CA VAL A 17 7.60 7.66 -13.06
C VAL A 17 7.83 7.28 -11.59
N GLN A 18 8.47 8.14 -10.81
CA GLN A 18 8.70 7.89 -9.38
C GLN A 18 7.38 7.74 -8.61
N LEU A 19 6.44 8.68 -8.80
CA LEU A 19 5.11 8.63 -8.19
C LEU A 19 4.35 7.36 -8.58
N SER A 20 4.43 6.96 -9.85
CA SER A 20 3.79 5.73 -10.33
C SER A 20 4.34 4.49 -9.63
N LYS A 21 5.67 4.44 -9.39
CA LYS A 21 6.30 3.36 -8.63
C LYS A 21 5.87 3.38 -7.17
N GLU A 22 5.90 4.54 -6.52
CA GLU A 22 5.51 4.67 -5.11
C GLU A 22 4.06 4.29 -4.87
N PHE A 23 3.13 4.88 -5.64
CA PHE A 23 1.71 4.57 -5.53
C PHE A 23 1.39 3.15 -5.98
N GLY A 24 2.10 2.63 -6.98
CA GLY A 24 1.99 1.24 -7.42
C GLY A 24 2.35 0.27 -6.30
N CYS A 25 3.50 0.46 -5.66
CA CYS A 25 3.95 -0.34 -4.51
C CYS A 25 2.96 -0.26 -3.35
N ALA A 26 2.52 0.94 -2.98
CA ALA A 26 1.55 1.13 -1.88
C ALA A 26 0.21 0.43 -2.18
N ARG A 27 -0.30 0.59 -3.40
CA ARG A 27 -1.56 -0.05 -3.85
C ARG A 27 -1.44 -1.58 -3.85
N PHE A 28 -0.32 -2.11 -4.31
CA PHE A 28 -0.06 -3.55 -4.29
C PHE A 28 -0.12 -4.11 -2.88
N VAL A 29 0.67 -3.52 -1.95
CA VAL A 29 0.72 -3.96 -0.56
C VAL A 29 -0.65 -3.88 0.10
N TYR A 30 -1.36 -2.77 -0.08
CA TYR A 30 -2.69 -2.57 0.49
C TYR A 30 -3.68 -3.63 -0.02
N ASN A 31 -3.79 -3.81 -1.34
CA ASN A 31 -4.76 -4.74 -1.92
C ASN A 31 -4.46 -6.20 -1.53
N ARG A 32 -3.17 -6.58 -1.51
CA ARG A 32 -2.75 -7.95 -1.15
C ARG A 32 -3.16 -8.30 0.28
N PHE A 33 -2.87 -7.42 1.24
CA PHE A 33 -3.20 -7.67 2.63
C PHE A 33 -4.68 -7.45 2.93
N LEU A 34 -5.36 -6.51 2.28
CA LEU A 34 -6.81 -6.37 2.41
C LEU A 34 -7.53 -7.68 2.04
N ALA A 35 -7.13 -8.32 0.94
CA ALA A 35 -7.70 -9.60 0.53
C ALA A 35 -7.42 -10.71 1.55
N GLU A 36 -6.20 -10.80 2.09
CA GLU A 36 -5.85 -11.77 3.13
C GLU A 36 -6.59 -11.50 4.44
N TRP A 37 -6.81 -10.22 4.76
CA TRP A 37 -7.52 -9.79 5.95
C TRP A 37 -8.99 -10.17 5.90
N ASN A 38 -9.66 -9.91 4.77
CA ASN A 38 -11.06 -10.30 4.57
C ASN A 38 -11.23 -11.80 4.75
N LYS A 39 -10.38 -12.60 4.08
CA LYS A 39 -10.38 -14.06 4.23
C LYS A 39 -10.15 -14.51 5.67
N THR A 40 -9.13 -13.97 6.34
CA THR A 40 -8.81 -14.35 7.73
C THR A 40 -9.95 -13.99 8.68
N TYR A 41 -10.60 -12.85 8.45
CA TYR A 41 -11.71 -12.38 9.27
C TYR A 41 -12.96 -13.26 9.08
N GLU A 42 -13.28 -13.65 7.85
CA GLU A 42 -14.37 -14.60 7.56
C GLU A 42 -14.15 -15.95 8.27
N GLU A 43 -12.91 -16.45 8.30
CA GLU A 43 -12.59 -17.76 8.89
C GLU A 43 -12.50 -17.74 10.42
N THR A 44 -11.99 -16.64 11.01
CA THR A 44 -11.58 -16.62 12.43
C THR A 44 -12.26 -15.54 13.27
N GLY A 45 -12.98 -14.62 12.64
CA GLY A 45 -13.52 -13.41 13.27
C GLY A 45 -12.44 -12.41 13.72
N LYS A 46 -11.17 -12.62 13.36
CA LYS A 46 -10.03 -11.80 13.77
C LYS A 46 -9.27 -11.29 12.56
N GLY A 47 -8.77 -10.06 12.69
CA GLY A 47 -7.93 -9.44 11.67
C GLY A 47 -6.47 -9.88 11.72
N LEU A 48 -5.71 -9.48 10.70
CA LEU A 48 -4.25 -9.61 10.71
C LEU A 48 -3.61 -8.53 11.59
N SER A 49 -2.40 -8.78 12.09
CA SER A 49 -1.61 -7.77 12.78
C SER A 49 -0.60 -7.14 11.82
N TYR A 50 -0.27 -5.87 12.05
CA TYR A 50 0.75 -5.16 11.27
C TYR A 50 2.07 -5.93 11.22
N THR A 51 2.53 -6.44 12.36
CA THR A 51 3.79 -7.19 12.46
C THR A 51 3.79 -8.43 11.58
N LYS A 52 2.65 -9.14 11.48
CA LYS A 52 2.51 -10.31 10.61
C LYS A 52 2.64 -9.91 9.13
N CYS A 53 1.94 -8.86 8.72
CA CYS A 53 2.03 -8.34 7.34
C CYS A 53 3.44 -7.85 7.01
N ALA A 54 4.08 -7.10 7.91
CA ALA A 54 5.43 -6.55 7.72
C ALA A 54 6.47 -7.67 7.55
N ASN A 55 6.35 -8.77 8.30
CA ASN A 55 7.26 -9.91 8.20
C ASN A 55 7.10 -10.70 6.89
N GLN A 56 5.94 -10.61 6.22
CA GLN A 56 5.71 -11.25 4.92
C GLN A 56 6.27 -10.44 3.74
N LEU A 57 6.47 -9.12 3.90
CA LEU A 57 6.94 -8.24 2.82
C LEU A 57 8.28 -8.66 2.19
N PRO A 58 9.32 -9.10 2.94
CA PRO A 58 10.59 -9.51 2.34
C PRO A 58 10.46 -10.72 1.40
N ALA A 59 9.54 -11.65 1.70
CA ALA A 59 9.26 -12.79 0.82
C ALA A 59 8.52 -12.34 -0.44
N LEU A 60 7.48 -11.52 -0.29
CA LEU A 60 6.70 -10.97 -1.41
C LEU A 60 7.57 -10.17 -2.39
N LYS A 61 8.56 -9.42 -1.89
CA LYS A 61 9.53 -8.70 -2.73
C LYS A 61 10.47 -9.62 -3.53
N LYS A 62 10.69 -10.86 -3.09
CA LYS A 62 11.50 -11.84 -3.82
C LYS A 62 10.70 -12.57 -4.90
N GLU A 63 9.41 -12.80 -4.65
CA GLU A 63 8.51 -13.46 -5.60
C GLU A 63 8.17 -12.57 -6.79
N LEU A 64 8.18 -11.26 -6.60
CA LEU A 64 7.86 -10.26 -7.62
C LEU A 64 9.07 -9.32 -7.78
N PRO A 65 9.97 -9.58 -8.76
CA PRO A 65 11.15 -8.76 -9.01
C PRO A 65 10.80 -7.35 -9.52
#